data_AF-A0A7X5Q751-F1
#
_entry.id   AF-A0A7X5Q751-F1
#
_cell.length_a   1.000
_cell.length_b   1.000
_cell.length_c   1.000
_cell.angle_alpha   90.00
_cell.angle_beta   90.00
_cell.angle_gamma   90.00
#
_symmetry.space_group_name_H-M   'P 1'
#
loop_
_entity.id
_entity.type
_entity.pdbx_description
1 polymer ?
#
loop_
_entity_poly.entity_id
_entity_poly.type
_entity_poly.pdbx_seq_one_letter_code
_entity_poly.pdbx_strand_id
1 'polypeptide(L)'
;MNILRKAFYACAAVLLFCSAAPKELEAQTANIGFVDFKKCVEQSKLGKQEQANFESMKKQMEDVLGEKEKSLSDISTKFDDPDYLDTLSPEAEAEMKHKFRNLNQELSQHQQQYYQILNQANFKIIQKISETINEASKTVAKDKSLDIILNEEGAFYYKDTLDVSADIVKVMDATFKPEETK
;
A
#
# COMPACT_ATOMS: atom_id res chain seq x y z
N MET A 1 -7.99 -82.63 45.62
CA MET A 1 -9.00 -81.61 45.96
C MET A 1 -8.29 -80.45 46.66
N ASN A 2 -8.52 -79.21 46.23
CA ASN A 2 -8.22 -77.93 46.94
C ASN A 2 -6.93 -77.12 46.70
N ILE A 3 -5.99 -77.52 45.81
CA ILE A 3 -4.81 -76.66 45.54
C ILE A 3 -4.81 -76.06 44.12
N LEU A 4 -5.42 -76.71 43.13
CA LEU A 4 -5.47 -76.20 41.75
C LEU A 4 -6.53 -75.09 41.49
N ARG A 5 -7.44 -74.83 42.42
CA ARG A 5 -8.52 -73.83 42.23
C ARG A 5 -8.17 -72.41 42.67
N LYS A 6 -7.11 -72.23 43.48
CA LYS A 6 -6.74 -70.91 44.02
C LYS A 6 -5.79 -70.12 43.11
N ALA A 7 -5.12 -70.78 42.17
CA ALA A 7 -4.24 -70.12 41.20
C ALA A 7 -5.00 -69.45 40.04
N PHE A 8 -6.29 -69.76 39.84
CA PHE A 8 -7.06 -69.20 38.74
C PHE A 8 -7.63 -67.80 39.04
N TYR A 9 -7.70 -67.41 40.31
CA TYR A 9 -8.28 -66.12 40.73
C TYR A 9 -7.23 -65.02 41.01
N ALA A 10 -5.94 -65.30 40.83
CA ALA A 10 -4.86 -64.33 41.07
C ALA A 10 -4.34 -63.63 39.80
N CYS A 11 -4.87 -63.96 38.61
CA CYS A 11 -4.50 -63.30 37.35
C CYS A 11 -5.62 -62.41 36.77
N ALA A 12 -6.78 -62.30 37.43
CA ALA A 12 -7.95 -61.62 36.89
C ALA A 12 -8.19 -60.18 37.41
N ALA A 13 -7.20 -59.57 38.08
CA ALA A 13 -7.41 -58.28 38.77
C ALA A 13 -6.33 -57.20 38.52
N VAL A 14 -5.49 -57.33 37.47
CA VAL A 14 -4.53 -56.28 37.09
C VAL A 14 -4.44 -56.14 35.55
N LEU A 15 -5.57 -55.92 34.90
CA LEU A 15 -5.64 -55.53 33.47
C LEU A 15 -6.69 -54.43 33.28
N LEU A 16 -6.73 -53.46 34.20
CA LEU A 16 -7.78 -52.42 34.23
C LEU A 16 -7.24 -50.99 34.38
N PHE A 17 -6.00 -50.74 34.01
CA PHE A 17 -5.48 -49.38 33.92
C PHE A 17 -4.65 -49.19 32.65
N CYS A 18 -4.94 -48.08 31.96
CA CYS A 18 -4.30 -47.56 30.75
C CYS A 18 -4.87 -48.04 29.40
N SER A 19 -6.18 -47.95 29.21
CA SER A 19 -6.71 -47.47 27.92
C SER A 19 -6.54 -45.95 27.84
N ALA A 20 -5.28 -45.50 27.69
CA ALA A 20 -5.02 -44.17 27.17
C ALA A 20 -5.51 -44.20 25.72
N ALA A 21 -6.73 -43.72 25.49
CA ALA A 21 -7.20 -43.45 24.14
C ALA A 21 -6.11 -42.57 23.48
N PRO A 22 -5.64 -42.90 22.27
CA PRO A 22 -4.80 -41.99 21.53
C PRO A 22 -5.60 -40.69 21.43
N LYS A 23 -5.10 -39.61 22.04
CA LYS A 23 -5.57 -38.27 21.67
C LYS A 23 -5.27 -38.19 20.19
N GLU A 24 -6.30 -38.32 19.36
CA GLU A 24 -6.20 -37.94 17.96
C GLU A 24 -5.61 -36.54 17.97
N LEU A 25 -4.40 -36.44 17.42
CA LEU A 25 -3.76 -35.17 17.18
C LEU A 25 -4.65 -34.51 16.14
N GLU A 26 -5.67 -33.76 16.58
CA GLU A 26 -6.46 -32.94 15.67
C GLU A 26 -5.46 -32.10 14.91
N ALA A 27 -5.35 -32.35 13.61
CA ALA A 27 -4.54 -31.54 12.74
C ALA A 27 -5.10 -30.11 12.85
N GLN A 28 -4.40 -29.25 13.61
CA GLN A 28 -4.73 -27.84 13.71
C GLN A 28 -4.62 -27.27 12.31
N THR A 29 -5.76 -27.18 11.64
CA THR A 29 -5.87 -26.58 10.33
C THR A 29 -5.88 -25.09 10.61
N ALA A 30 -4.77 -24.41 10.29
CA ALA A 30 -4.67 -22.97 10.47
C ALA A 30 -5.75 -22.27 9.64
N ASN A 31 -6.49 -21.37 10.27
CA ASN A 31 -7.47 -20.53 9.59
C ASN A 31 -6.74 -19.36 8.94
N ILE A 32 -6.55 -19.45 7.63
CA ILE A 32 -5.77 -18.49 6.84
C ILE A 32 -6.74 -17.56 6.11
N GLY A 33 -6.49 -16.25 6.20
CA GLY A 33 -7.09 -15.23 5.34
C GLY A 33 -6.08 -14.61 4.38
N PHE A 34 -6.57 -14.01 3.31
CA PHE A 34 -5.78 -13.23 2.36
C PHE A 34 -6.31 -11.81 2.25
N VAL A 35 -5.39 -10.85 2.12
CA VAL A 35 -5.71 -9.45 1.86
C VAL A 35 -5.03 -8.99 0.58
N ASP A 36 -5.81 -8.33 -0.27
CA ASP A 36 -5.35 -7.64 -1.45
C ASP A 36 -5.12 -6.17 -1.10
N PHE A 37 -3.84 -5.77 -1.06
CA PHE A 37 -3.46 -4.38 -0.77
C PHE A 37 -4.09 -3.41 -1.77
N LYS A 38 -4.13 -3.76 -3.06
CA LYS A 38 -4.69 -2.91 -4.12
C LYS A 38 -6.18 -2.72 -3.93
N LYS A 39 -6.95 -3.77 -3.61
CA LYS A 39 -8.37 -3.62 -3.26
C LYS A 39 -8.57 -2.70 -2.06
N CYS A 40 -7.73 -2.82 -1.02
CA CYS A 40 -7.81 -1.92 0.12
C CYS A 40 -7.57 -0.46 -0.25
N VAL A 41 -6.58 -0.17 -1.10
CA VAL A 41 -6.33 1.18 -1.64
C VAL A 41 -7.53 1.68 -2.46
N GLU A 42 -8.03 0.88 -3.41
CA GLU A 42 -9.06 1.32 -4.35
C GLU A 42 -10.45 1.46 -3.73
N GLN A 43 -10.75 0.69 -2.68
CA GLN A 43 -12.10 0.59 -2.13
C GLN A 43 -12.29 1.38 -0.83
N SER A 44 -11.25 1.52 0.00
CA SER A 44 -11.34 2.25 1.26
C SER A 44 -11.44 3.76 1.07
N LYS A 45 -12.09 4.44 2.02
CA LYS A 45 -12.15 5.92 2.07
C LYS A 45 -10.77 6.53 2.20
N LEU A 46 -9.90 5.93 3.02
CA LEU A 46 -8.51 6.37 3.16
C LEU A 46 -7.79 6.30 1.82
N GLY A 47 -7.80 5.15 1.16
CA GLY A 47 -7.09 4.97 -0.10
C GLY A 47 -7.60 5.91 -1.20
N LYS A 48 -8.92 6.12 -1.31
CA LYS A 48 -9.51 7.11 -2.23
C LYS A 48 -9.08 8.54 -1.91
N GLN A 49 -9.03 8.93 -0.62
CA GLN A 49 -8.56 10.25 -0.22
C GLN A 49 -7.10 10.45 -0.62
N GLU A 50 -6.24 9.47 -0.32
CA GLU A 50 -4.81 9.57 -0.66
C GLU A 50 -4.56 9.57 -2.17
N GLN A 51 -5.34 8.81 -2.95
CA GLN A 51 -5.32 8.88 -4.42
C GLN A 51 -5.68 10.27 -4.92
N ALA A 52 -6.78 10.85 -4.44
CA ALA A 52 -7.20 12.20 -4.83
C ALA A 52 -6.16 13.27 -4.43
N ASN A 53 -5.57 13.15 -3.24
CA ASN A 53 -4.51 14.05 -2.77
C ASN A 53 -3.26 13.96 -3.66
N PHE A 54 -2.85 12.73 -4.00
CA PHE A 54 -1.70 12.50 -4.88
C PHE A 54 -1.93 13.03 -6.29
N GLU A 55 -3.11 12.79 -6.87
CA GLU A 55 -3.49 13.32 -8.17
C GLU A 55 -3.54 14.85 -8.18
N SER A 56 -4.09 15.47 -7.12
CA SER A 56 -4.10 16.93 -6.96
C SER A 56 -2.68 17.49 -6.90
N MET A 57 -1.79 16.88 -6.11
CA MET A 57 -0.39 17.28 -6.01
C MET A 57 0.32 17.17 -7.36
N LYS A 58 0.12 16.05 -8.06
CA LYS A 58 0.69 15.82 -9.39
C LYS A 58 0.21 16.88 -10.38
N LYS A 59 -1.09 17.17 -10.40
CA LYS A 59 -1.67 18.17 -11.30
C LYS A 59 -1.12 19.57 -11.03
N GLN A 60 -1.05 19.98 -9.76
CA GLN A 60 -0.47 21.28 -9.40
C GLN A 60 0.98 21.41 -9.88
N MET A 61 1.76 20.34 -9.81
CA MET A 61 3.12 20.29 -10.32
C MET A 61 3.16 20.35 -11.86
N GLU A 62 2.31 19.59 -12.54
CA GLU A 62 2.18 19.62 -14.01
C GLU A 62 1.80 21.01 -14.52
N ASP A 63 0.88 21.71 -13.84
CA ASP A 63 0.47 23.07 -14.18
C ASP A 63 1.66 24.04 -14.09
N VAL A 64 2.46 23.97 -13.02
CA VAL A 64 3.66 24.81 -12.85
C VAL A 64 4.74 24.50 -13.89
N LEU A 65 4.97 23.22 -14.22
CA LEU A 65 5.90 22.86 -15.30
C LEU A 65 5.40 23.38 -16.66
N GLY A 66 4.11 23.20 -16.95
CA GLY A 66 3.51 23.64 -18.20
C GLY A 66 3.60 25.15 -18.41
N GLU A 67 3.41 25.95 -17.36
CA GLU A 67 3.60 27.42 -17.43
C GLU A 67 5.05 27.81 -17.74
N LYS A 68 6.03 27.11 -17.14
CA LYS A 68 7.46 27.33 -17.39
C LYS A 68 7.87 26.88 -18.79
N GLU A 69 7.39 25.73 -19.24
CA GLU A 69 7.63 25.20 -20.59
C GLU A 69 7.05 26.14 -21.65
N LYS A 70 5.84 26.66 -21.44
CA LYS A 70 5.24 27.67 -22.32
C LYS A 70 6.08 28.95 -22.36
N SER A 71 6.48 29.47 -21.19
CA SER A 71 7.32 30.67 -21.10
C SER A 71 8.67 30.48 -21.81
N LEU A 72 9.24 29.29 -21.71
CA LEU A 72 10.48 28.93 -22.37
C LEU A 72 10.31 28.82 -23.89
N SER A 73 9.22 28.17 -24.33
CA SER A 73 8.85 28.07 -25.75
C SER A 73 8.64 29.45 -26.37
N ASP A 74 7.91 30.35 -25.70
CA ASP A 74 7.65 31.72 -26.19
C ASP A 74 8.97 32.50 -26.37
N ILE A 75 9.95 32.31 -25.49
CA ILE A 75 11.27 32.92 -25.62
C ILE A 75 12.08 32.25 -26.74
N SER A 76 12.01 30.93 -26.88
CA SER A 76 12.66 30.20 -27.96
C SER A 76 12.16 30.66 -29.33
N THR A 77 10.84 30.77 -29.51
CA THR A 77 10.25 31.26 -30.76
C THR A 77 10.72 32.68 -31.10
N LYS A 78 10.86 33.55 -30.11
CA LYS A 78 11.43 34.90 -30.31
C LYS A 78 12.91 34.88 -30.65
N PHE A 79 13.67 33.92 -30.16
CA PHE A 79 15.08 33.72 -30.55
C PHE A 79 15.23 33.25 -31.98
N ASP A 80 14.30 32.43 -32.46
CA ASP A 80 14.34 31.86 -33.79
C ASP A 80 13.75 32.79 -34.87
N ASP A 81 13.19 33.94 -34.47
CA ASP A 81 12.62 34.97 -35.35
C ASP A 81 13.64 36.08 -35.65
N PRO A 82 14.26 36.11 -36.85
CA PRO A 82 15.25 37.10 -37.21
C PRO A 82 14.70 38.53 -37.23
N ASP A 83 13.44 38.71 -37.65
CA ASP A 83 12.81 40.03 -37.73
C ASP A 83 12.61 40.61 -36.32
N TYR A 84 12.28 39.76 -35.33
CA TYR A 84 12.21 40.18 -33.94
C TYR A 84 13.60 40.55 -33.40
N LEU A 85 14.63 39.73 -33.66
CA LEU A 85 15.99 39.98 -33.18
C LEU A 85 16.56 41.31 -33.73
N ASP A 86 16.31 41.63 -34.99
CA ASP A 86 16.79 42.86 -35.63
C ASP A 86 16.19 44.13 -35.00
N THR A 87 15.08 44.01 -34.25
CA THR A 87 14.47 45.14 -33.51
C THR A 87 15.04 45.34 -32.10
N LEU A 88 15.85 44.41 -31.59
CA LEU A 88 16.36 44.45 -30.22
C LEU A 88 17.66 45.27 -30.10
N SER A 89 17.79 46.00 -29.00
CA SER A 89 19.09 46.52 -28.54
C SER A 89 19.98 45.38 -28.01
N PRO A 90 21.31 45.53 -28.00
CA PRO A 90 22.23 44.55 -27.39
C PRO A 90 21.89 44.19 -25.93
N GLU A 91 21.43 45.16 -25.14
CA GLU A 91 21.03 44.96 -23.74
C GLU A 91 19.78 44.08 -23.64
N ALA A 92 18.76 44.35 -24.46
CA ALA A 92 17.53 43.56 -24.51
C ALA A 92 17.78 42.11 -24.98
N GLU A 93 18.66 41.92 -25.95
CA GLU A 93 19.08 40.58 -26.39
C GLU A 93 19.80 39.81 -25.26
N ALA A 94 20.70 40.49 -24.53
CA ALA A 94 21.40 39.91 -23.40
C ALA A 94 20.45 39.52 -22.25
N GLU A 95 19.46 40.37 -21.94
CA GLU A 95 18.43 40.08 -20.95
C GLU A 95 17.59 38.86 -21.36
N MET A 96 17.18 38.78 -22.62
CA MET A 96 16.43 37.63 -23.14
C MET A 96 17.23 36.33 -23.04
N LYS A 97 18.53 36.36 -23.36
CA LYS A 97 19.44 35.20 -23.23
C LYS A 97 19.59 34.77 -21.78
N HIS A 98 19.71 35.73 -20.87
CA HIS A 98 19.75 35.45 -19.44
C HIS A 98 18.45 34.82 -18.94
N LYS A 99 17.29 35.38 -19.33
CA LYS A 99 15.98 34.83 -18.98
C LYS A 99 15.79 33.39 -19.49
N PHE A 100 16.19 33.11 -20.73
CA PHE A 100 16.14 31.75 -21.29
C PHE A 100 16.98 30.75 -20.49
N ARG A 101 18.23 31.11 -20.13
CA ARG A 101 19.08 30.24 -19.30
C ARG A 101 18.47 29.99 -17.93
N ASN A 102 17.93 31.03 -17.29
CA ASN A 102 17.33 30.91 -15.96
C ASN A 102 16.08 30.03 -16.00
N LEU A 103 15.18 30.22 -16.97
CA LEU A 103 13.98 29.39 -17.10
C LEU A 103 14.33 27.92 -17.39
N ASN A 104 15.33 27.64 -18.23
CA ASN A 104 15.81 26.27 -18.43
C ASN A 104 16.32 25.63 -17.14
N GLN A 105 17.14 26.37 -16.39
CA GLN A 105 17.69 25.89 -15.12
C GLN A 105 16.57 25.64 -14.10
N GLU A 106 15.64 26.58 -13.96
CA GLU A 106 14.48 26.42 -13.10
C GLU A 106 13.64 25.21 -13.50
N LEU A 107 13.33 25.05 -14.78
CA LEU A 107 12.52 23.93 -15.28
C LEU A 107 13.17 22.59 -14.90
N SER A 108 14.46 22.44 -15.14
CA SER A 108 15.20 21.22 -14.78
C SER A 108 15.21 20.98 -13.26
N GLN A 109 15.41 22.03 -12.46
CA GLN A 109 15.36 21.93 -10.99
C GLN A 109 13.97 21.51 -10.49
N HIS A 110 12.90 22.10 -11.04
CA HIS A 110 11.53 21.78 -10.66
C HIS A 110 11.18 20.33 -11.04
N GLN A 111 11.56 19.88 -12.25
CA GLN A 111 11.36 18.50 -12.67
C GLN A 111 12.02 17.50 -11.69
N GLN A 112 13.27 17.75 -11.30
CA GLN A 112 13.97 16.90 -10.34
C GLN A 112 13.29 16.93 -8.96
N GLN A 113 12.93 18.12 -8.48
CA GLN A 113 12.26 18.29 -7.19
C GLN A 113 10.89 17.59 -7.16
N TYR A 114 10.10 17.70 -8.23
CA TYR A 114 8.78 17.09 -8.34
C TYR A 114 8.88 15.57 -8.35
N TYR A 115 9.85 15.00 -9.06
CA TYR A 115 10.10 13.56 -8.99
C TYR A 115 10.41 13.10 -7.55
N GLN A 116 11.23 13.86 -6.80
CA GLN A 116 11.52 13.55 -5.40
C GLN A 116 10.28 13.64 -4.50
N ILE A 117 9.50 14.71 -4.65
CA ILE A 117 8.29 14.92 -3.83
C ILE A 117 7.26 13.83 -4.12
N LEU A 118 6.99 13.50 -5.38
CA LEU A 118 6.03 12.46 -5.75
C LEU A 118 6.47 11.09 -5.22
N ASN A 119 7.75 10.74 -5.29
CA ASN A 119 8.25 9.50 -4.70
C ASN A 119 8.10 9.47 -3.18
N GLN A 120 8.41 10.57 -2.51
CA GLN A 120 8.24 10.67 -1.06
C GLN A 120 6.78 10.60 -0.65
N ALA A 121 5.88 11.26 -1.40
CA ALA A 121 4.44 11.21 -1.18
C ALA A 121 3.93 9.78 -1.36
N ASN A 122 4.32 9.11 -2.44
CA ASN A 122 3.94 7.72 -2.70
C ASN A 122 4.40 6.78 -1.56
N PHE A 123 5.64 6.92 -1.10
CA PHE A 123 6.14 6.13 0.05
C PHE A 123 5.31 6.36 1.32
N LYS A 124 5.01 7.62 1.65
CA LYS A 124 4.19 7.96 2.82
C LYS A 124 2.78 7.40 2.73
N ILE A 125 2.16 7.48 1.55
CA ILE A 125 0.82 6.93 1.29
C ILE A 125 0.83 5.41 1.49
N ILE A 126 1.78 4.71 0.88
CA ILE A 126 1.92 3.24 1.01
C ILE A 126 2.12 2.87 2.48
N GLN A 127 2.98 3.59 3.20
CA GLN A 127 3.22 3.34 4.62
C GLN A 127 1.94 3.51 5.44
N LYS A 128 1.24 4.65 5.29
CA LYS A 128 0.00 4.96 6.01
C LYS A 128 -1.09 3.92 5.74
N ILE A 129 -1.27 3.52 4.49
CA ILE A 129 -2.27 2.51 4.11
C ILE A 129 -1.86 1.14 4.68
N SER A 130 -0.60 0.75 4.59
CA SER A 130 -0.09 -0.52 5.16
C SER A 130 -0.31 -0.60 6.67
N GLU A 131 -0.01 0.46 7.40
CA GLU A 131 -0.26 0.55 8.85
C GLU A 131 -1.74 0.40 9.16
N THR A 132 -2.61 1.05 8.38
CA THR A 132 -4.07 0.97 8.56
C THR A 132 -4.60 -0.44 8.25
N ILE A 133 -4.10 -1.08 7.18
CA ILE A 133 -4.43 -2.48 6.84
C ILE A 133 -3.96 -3.42 7.94
N ASN A 134 -2.77 -3.23 8.50
CA ASN A 134 -2.25 -4.07 9.58
C ASN A 134 -3.14 -4.00 10.83
N GLU A 135 -3.57 -2.80 11.23
CA GLU A 135 -4.47 -2.66 12.38
C GLU A 135 -5.87 -3.22 12.10
N ALA A 136 -6.42 -2.99 10.90
CA ALA A 136 -7.69 -3.56 10.50
C ALA A 136 -7.66 -5.10 10.41
N SER A 137 -6.54 -5.65 9.93
CA SER A 137 -6.31 -7.10 9.85
C SER A 137 -6.34 -7.76 11.23
N LYS A 138 -5.78 -7.12 12.26
CA LYS A 138 -5.85 -7.64 13.65
C LYS A 138 -7.28 -7.75 14.16
N THR A 139 -8.14 -6.79 13.82
CA THR A 139 -9.56 -6.82 14.18
C THR A 139 -10.29 -7.92 13.43
N VAL A 140 -10.14 -7.98 12.10
CA VAL A 140 -10.78 -9.01 11.26
C VAL A 140 -10.33 -10.42 11.65
N ALA A 141 -9.05 -10.61 11.96
CA ALA A 141 -8.53 -11.91 12.40
C ALA A 141 -9.18 -12.39 13.69
N LYS A 142 -9.40 -11.49 14.67
CA LYS A 142 -10.12 -11.82 15.90
C LYS A 142 -11.59 -12.14 15.65
N ASP A 143 -12.27 -11.32 14.85
CA ASP A 143 -13.70 -11.46 14.58
C ASP A 143 -14.03 -12.75 13.81
N LYS A 144 -13.10 -13.19 12.95
CA LYS A 144 -13.25 -14.40 12.12
C LYS A 144 -12.46 -15.61 12.62
N SER A 145 -11.82 -15.51 13.78
CA SER A 145 -10.96 -16.57 14.34
C SER A 145 -9.89 -17.08 13.35
N LEU A 146 -9.25 -16.14 12.64
CA LEU A 146 -8.14 -16.42 11.74
C LEU A 146 -6.82 -16.39 12.50
N ASP A 147 -5.95 -17.35 12.21
CA ASP A 147 -4.62 -17.45 12.82
C ASP A 147 -3.61 -16.56 12.09
N ILE A 148 -3.83 -16.30 10.79
CA ILE A 148 -2.95 -15.49 9.96
C ILE A 148 -3.72 -14.85 8.81
N ILE A 149 -3.33 -13.63 8.47
CA ILE A 149 -3.73 -12.96 7.23
C ILE A 149 -2.47 -12.69 6.42
N LEU A 150 -2.45 -13.14 5.18
CA LEU A 150 -1.33 -13.00 4.26
C LEU A 150 -1.67 -11.98 3.17
N ASN A 151 -0.67 -11.23 2.71
CA ASN A 151 -0.83 -10.45 1.49
C ASN A 151 -0.99 -11.41 0.29
N GLU A 152 -1.98 -11.16 -0.56
CA GLU A 152 -2.25 -11.90 -1.80
C GLU A 152 -1.01 -12.00 -2.70
N GLU A 153 -0.15 -10.97 -2.73
CA GLU A 153 1.09 -10.97 -3.53
C GLU A 153 2.05 -12.13 -3.16
N GLY A 154 1.90 -12.72 -1.97
CA GLY A 154 2.66 -13.89 -1.53
C GLY A 154 2.11 -15.23 -2.02
N ALA A 155 1.01 -15.25 -2.77
CA ALA A 155 0.32 -16.46 -3.19
C ALA A 155 0.11 -16.50 -4.71
N PHE A 156 0.39 -17.64 -5.34
CA PHE A 156 0.03 -17.87 -6.75
C PHE A 156 -1.46 -18.21 -6.94
N TYR A 157 -2.08 -18.79 -5.91
CA TYR A 157 -3.49 -19.18 -5.90
C TYR A 157 -3.97 -19.33 -4.46
N TYR A 158 -5.18 -18.86 -4.20
CA TYR A 158 -5.95 -19.15 -3.00
C TYR A 158 -7.43 -19.18 -3.39
N LYS A 159 -8.28 -19.80 -2.57
CA LYS A 159 -9.73 -19.79 -2.83
C LYS A 159 -10.28 -18.40 -2.50
N ASP A 160 -11.14 -17.84 -3.34
CA ASP A 160 -11.79 -16.54 -3.11
C ASP A 160 -12.48 -16.44 -1.73
N THR A 161 -12.95 -17.58 -1.18
CA THR A 161 -13.55 -17.65 0.16
C THR A 161 -12.59 -17.28 1.30
N LEU A 162 -11.28 -17.27 1.04
CA LEU A 162 -10.26 -16.86 2.00
C LEU A 162 -9.91 -15.36 1.87
N ASP A 163 -10.42 -14.66 0.85
CA ASP A 163 -10.25 -13.21 0.72
C ASP A 163 -11.05 -12.49 1.82
N VAL A 164 -10.35 -11.68 2.63
CA VAL A 164 -10.95 -10.87 3.69
C VAL A 164 -10.79 -9.37 3.45
N SER A 165 -10.36 -8.96 2.26
CA SER A 165 -10.11 -7.56 1.88
C SER A 165 -11.33 -6.68 2.12
N ALA A 166 -12.54 -7.16 1.78
CA ALA A 166 -13.77 -6.41 1.97
C ALA A 166 -14.08 -6.13 3.46
N ASP A 167 -13.74 -7.07 4.34
CA ASP A 167 -13.94 -6.88 5.78
C ASP A 167 -12.87 -5.97 6.39
N ILE A 168 -11.64 -6.06 5.90
CA ILE A 168 -10.56 -5.12 6.24
C ILE A 168 -10.95 -3.71 5.83
N VAL A 169 -11.43 -3.50 4.60
CA VAL A 169 -11.91 -2.20 4.11
C VAL A 169 -13.02 -1.65 5.01
N LYS A 170 -14.00 -2.46 5.44
CA LYS A 170 -15.03 -2.01 6.39
C LYS A 170 -14.44 -1.50 7.70
N VAL A 171 -13.44 -2.20 8.25
CA VAL A 171 -12.77 -1.78 9.51
C VAL A 171 -11.93 -0.52 9.30
N MET A 172 -11.23 -0.40 8.17
CA MET A 172 -10.51 0.83 7.80
C MET A 172 -11.49 2.02 7.74
N ASP A 173 -12.61 1.85 7.04
CA ASP A 173 -13.61 2.89 6.84
C ASP A 173 -14.35 3.31 8.12
N ALA A 174 -14.45 2.41 9.10
CA ALA A 174 -15.06 2.67 10.40
C ALA A 174 -14.13 3.51 11.31
N THR A 175 -12.82 3.39 11.14
CA THR A 175 -11.81 4.14 11.91
C THR A 175 -11.29 5.37 11.17
N PHE A 176 -11.63 5.50 9.89
CA PHE A 176 -11.24 6.61 9.04
C PHE A 176 -11.74 7.96 9.57
N LYS A 177 -10.80 8.90 9.70
CA LYS A 177 -11.08 10.31 9.94
C LYS A 177 -10.50 11.08 8.75
N PRO A 178 -11.33 11.83 7.99
CA PRO A 178 -10.82 12.61 6.88
C PRO A 178 -9.78 13.61 7.38
N GLU A 179 -8.68 13.75 6.64
CA GLU A 179 -7.73 14.83 6.93
C GLU A 179 -8.35 16.14 6.44
N GLU A 180 -8.36 17.16 7.29
CA GLU A 180 -8.76 18.50 6.87
C GLU A 180 -7.77 18.99 5.80
N THR A 181 -8.28 19.22 4.60
CA THR A 181 -7.56 19.88 3.53
C THR A 181 -7.30 21.32 3.96
N LYS A 182 -6.04 21.65 4.24
CA LYS A 182 -5.59 23.03 4.44
C LYS A 182 -5.35 23.72 3.11
#